data_AF-A0A3B9PIH0-F1
#
_entry.id   AF-A0A3B9PIH0-F1
#
_cell.length_a   1.000
_cell.length_b   1.000
_cell.length_c   1.000
_cell.angle_alpha   90.00
_cell.angle_beta   90.00
_cell.angle_gamma   90.00
#
_symmetry.space_group_name_H-M   'P 1'
#
loop_
_entity.id
_entity.type
_entity.pdbx_description
1 polymer ?
#
loop_
_entity_poly.entity_id
_entity_poly.type
_entity_poly.pdbx_seq_one_letter_code
_entity_poly.pdbx_strand_id
1 'polypeptide(L)'
;AYVGTQDNMYTGERFEFTRAHIEELRAIEVPVITGPERYWLLVETGDEVLDYRHAVAKYAGARQTVLEGGDHGFSRWGDYLDAVIAFAGLGDAPQPGKAAAAPARASGSGSAAADDVHR
;
A
#
# COMPACT_ATOMS: atom_id res chain seq x y z
N ALA A 1 -3.85 -3.34 -21.57
CA ALA A 1 -4.53 -4.47 -20.92
C ALA A 1 -4.28 -5.72 -21.74
N TYR A 2 -3.80 -6.78 -21.12
CA TYR A 2 -3.64 -8.08 -21.75
C TYR A 2 -5.01 -8.76 -21.80
N VAL A 3 -5.40 -9.26 -22.97
CA VAL A 3 -6.68 -9.93 -23.26
C VAL A 3 -6.32 -11.33 -23.74
N GLY A 4 -7.12 -12.31 -23.36
CA GLY A 4 -6.91 -13.71 -23.72
C GLY A 4 -7.21 -14.66 -22.58
N THR A 5 -6.93 -15.93 -22.83
CA THR A 5 -7.09 -17.01 -21.86
C THR A 5 -6.17 -16.82 -20.65
N GLN A 6 -6.74 -16.93 -19.46
CA GLN A 6 -6.07 -16.85 -18.17
C GLN A 6 -6.39 -18.10 -17.35
N ASP A 7 -5.49 -18.46 -16.43
CA ASP A 7 -5.73 -19.49 -15.43
C ASP A 7 -5.87 -18.80 -14.06
N ASN A 8 -6.93 -19.13 -13.32
CA ASN A 8 -7.13 -18.65 -11.96
C ASN A 8 -6.04 -19.24 -11.05
N MET A 9 -5.25 -18.38 -10.38
CA MET A 9 -4.09 -18.83 -9.58
C MET A 9 -4.44 -19.72 -8.39
N TYR A 10 -5.67 -19.67 -7.90
CA TYR A 10 -6.10 -20.42 -6.71
C TYR A 10 -6.90 -21.69 -7.06
N THR A 11 -7.67 -21.68 -8.14
CA THR A 11 -8.53 -22.81 -8.54
C THR A 11 -7.99 -23.59 -9.74
N GLY A 12 -7.09 -22.99 -10.52
CA GLY A 12 -6.63 -23.53 -11.80
C GLY A 12 -7.68 -23.49 -12.91
N GLU A 13 -8.86 -22.91 -12.65
CA GLU A 13 -9.90 -22.75 -13.67
C GLU A 13 -9.43 -21.82 -14.78
N ARG A 14 -9.62 -22.26 -16.02
CA ARG A 14 -9.31 -21.49 -17.20
C ARG A 14 -10.49 -20.62 -17.62
N PHE A 15 -10.27 -19.33 -17.81
CA PHE A 15 -11.29 -18.39 -18.28
C PHE A 15 -10.75 -17.46 -19.36
N GLU A 16 -11.65 -16.91 -20.16
CA GLU A 16 -11.30 -15.95 -21.21
C GLU A 16 -11.48 -14.52 -20.72
N PHE A 17 -10.40 -13.74 -20.63
CA PHE A 17 -10.48 -12.33 -20.28
C PHE A 17 -10.61 -11.47 -21.54
N THR A 18 -11.81 -10.95 -21.79
CA THR A 18 -12.16 -10.27 -23.04
C THR A 18 -12.07 -8.74 -22.93
N ARG A 19 -12.17 -8.05 -24.07
CA ARG A 19 -12.32 -6.58 -24.08
C ARG A 19 -13.63 -6.12 -23.42
N ALA A 20 -14.69 -6.91 -23.46
CA ALA A 20 -15.94 -6.56 -22.78
C ALA A 20 -15.71 -6.42 -21.26
N HIS A 21 -14.93 -7.33 -20.65
CA HIS A 21 -14.57 -7.24 -19.24
C HIS A 21 -13.77 -5.98 -18.91
N ILE A 22 -12.94 -5.47 -19.83
CA ILE A 22 -12.24 -4.19 -19.65
C ILE A 22 -13.25 -3.03 -19.61
N GLU A 23 -14.24 -3.03 -20.49
CA GLU A 23 -15.26 -1.98 -20.50
C GLU A 23 -16.16 -2.07 -19.26
N GLU A 24 -16.44 -3.26 -18.75
CA GLU A 24 -17.14 -3.46 -17.48
C GLU A 24 -16.35 -2.88 -16.30
N LEU A 25 -15.03 -3.13 -16.22
CA LEU A 25 -14.16 -2.53 -15.21
C LEU A 25 -14.15 -1.01 -15.29
N ARG A 26 -14.14 -0.44 -16.50
CA ARG A 26 -14.22 1.02 -16.70
C ARG A 26 -15.57 1.60 -16.30
N ALA A 27 -16.65 0.86 -16.51
CA ALA A 27 -18.00 1.31 -16.17
C ALA A 27 -18.20 1.46 -14.66
N ILE A 28 -17.48 0.68 -13.84
CA ILE A 28 -17.53 0.74 -12.37
C ILE A 28 -16.42 1.60 -11.75
N GLU A 29 -15.50 2.14 -12.55
CA GLU A 29 -14.39 2.95 -12.07
C GLU A 29 -14.91 4.25 -11.44
N VAL A 30 -14.47 4.52 -10.21
CA VAL A 30 -14.85 5.73 -9.46
C VAL A 30 -13.74 6.75 -9.62
N PRO A 31 -13.86 7.79 -10.47
CA PRO A 31 -12.73 8.65 -10.83
C PRO A 31 -12.14 9.38 -9.63
N VAL A 32 -12.98 9.85 -8.70
CA VAL A 32 -12.58 10.55 -7.48
C VAL A 32 -13.28 9.91 -6.29
N ILE A 33 -12.52 9.60 -5.25
CA ILE A 33 -13.07 9.05 -4.01
C ILE A 33 -14.03 10.05 -3.34
N THR A 34 -15.08 9.55 -2.70
CA THR A 34 -16.00 10.38 -1.90
C THR A 34 -15.68 10.22 -0.42
N GLY A 35 -15.79 11.28 0.40
CA GLY A 35 -15.47 11.21 1.83
C GLY A 35 -14.05 10.70 2.12
N PRO A 36 -13.00 11.49 1.80
CA PRO A 36 -11.61 11.08 1.96
C PRO A 36 -11.24 10.61 3.38
N GLU A 37 -11.94 11.11 4.40
CA GLU A 37 -11.79 10.73 5.80
C GLU A 37 -12.08 9.25 6.07
N ARG A 38 -12.80 8.57 5.17
CA ARG A 38 -13.11 7.14 5.28
C ARG A 38 -11.96 6.24 4.86
N TYR A 39 -10.92 6.80 4.23
CA TYR A 39 -9.81 6.04 3.68
C TYR A 39 -8.51 6.35 4.40
N TRP A 40 -7.70 5.31 4.55
CA TRP A 40 -6.30 5.44 4.90
C TRP A 40 -5.48 4.64 3.90
N LEU A 41 -4.68 5.33 3.09
CA LEU A 41 -3.70 4.72 2.20
C LEU A 41 -2.45 4.32 2.99
N LEU A 42 -2.09 3.04 2.96
CA LEU A 42 -0.79 2.51 3.34
C LEU A 42 -0.11 2.00 2.07
N VAL A 43 1.04 2.56 1.70
CA VAL A 43 1.75 2.16 0.49
C VAL A 43 3.27 2.30 0.64
N GLU A 44 4.00 1.43 -0.04
CA GLU A 44 5.46 1.38 -0.09
C GLU A 44 5.94 1.83 -1.47
N THR A 45 6.97 2.68 -1.54
CA THR A 45 7.47 3.21 -2.83
C THR A 45 8.16 2.16 -3.68
N GLY A 46 8.55 1.04 -3.07
CA GLY A 46 9.19 -0.13 -3.69
C GLY A 46 8.21 -1.17 -4.25
N ASP A 47 6.90 -0.93 -4.21
CA ASP A 47 5.90 -1.82 -4.83
C ASP A 47 6.25 -2.08 -6.30
N GLU A 48 6.63 -3.33 -6.58
CA GLU A 48 7.10 -3.79 -7.88
C GLU A 48 5.97 -4.18 -8.84
N VAL A 49 4.74 -4.24 -8.33
CA VAL A 49 3.55 -4.64 -9.08
C VAL A 49 2.74 -3.41 -9.50
N LEU A 50 2.58 -2.44 -8.60
CA LEU A 50 1.77 -1.24 -8.78
C LEU A 50 2.62 0.03 -8.60
N ASP A 51 2.51 0.98 -9.52
CA ASP A 51 3.10 2.32 -9.30
C ASP A 51 2.35 3.05 -8.18
N TYR A 52 3.01 3.17 -7.01
CA TYR A 52 2.46 3.81 -5.83
C TYR A 52 1.93 5.23 -6.09
N ARG A 53 2.48 5.94 -7.09
CA ARG A 53 2.07 7.31 -7.42
C ARG A 53 0.60 7.39 -7.84
N HIS A 54 0.11 6.35 -8.51
CA HIS A 54 -1.30 6.26 -8.87
C HIS A 54 -2.19 6.18 -7.62
N ALA A 55 -1.80 5.40 -6.61
CA ALA A 55 -2.54 5.31 -5.35
C ALA A 55 -2.50 6.64 -4.58
N VAL A 56 -1.32 7.27 -4.48
CA VAL A 56 -1.16 8.59 -3.83
C VAL A 56 -2.07 9.64 -4.47
N ALA A 57 -2.11 9.69 -5.81
CA ALA A 57 -2.98 10.61 -6.55
C ALA A 57 -4.46 10.26 -6.38
N LYS A 58 -4.82 8.97 -6.47
CA LYS A 58 -6.21 8.49 -6.36
C LYS A 58 -6.84 8.80 -5.01
N TYR A 59 -6.07 8.63 -3.94
CA TYR A 59 -6.50 8.85 -2.56
C TYR A 59 -6.10 10.23 -2.03
N ALA A 60 -5.91 11.21 -2.92
CA ALA A 60 -5.64 12.59 -2.50
C ALA A 60 -6.71 13.09 -1.52
N GLY A 61 -6.25 13.72 -0.42
CA GLY A 61 -7.11 14.20 0.66
C GLY A 61 -7.47 13.17 1.74
N ALA A 62 -7.24 11.87 1.49
CA ALA A 62 -7.34 10.85 2.53
C ALA A 62 -6.13 10.88 3.47
N ARG A 63 -6.21 10.16 4.60
CA ARG A 63 -5.01 9.87 5.39
C ARG A 63 -4.06 9.02 4.54
N GLN A 64 -2.77 9.34 4.51
CA GLN A 64 -1.78 8.56 3.75
C GLN A 64 -0.51 8.31 4.58
N THR A 65 0.00 7.09 4.49
CA THR A 65 1.34 6.69 4.93
C THR A 65 2.08 6.16 3.71
N VAL A 66 3.05 6.93 3.22
CA VAL A 66 3.93 6.53 2.11
C VAL A 66 5.31 6.21 2.68
N LEU A 67 5.71 4.95 2.59
CA LEU A 67 6.97 4.44 3.15
C LEU A 67 8.00 4.23 2.05
N GLU A 68 9.25 4.57 2.32
CA GLU A 68 10.33 4.36 1.35
C GLU A 68 10.76 2.89 1.29
N GLY A 69 11.05 2.41 0.08
CA GLY A 69 11.43 1.02 -0.20
C GLY A 69 10.24 0.08 -0.06
N GLY A 70 10.48 -1.16 0.37
CA GLY A 70 9.43 -2.15 0.59
C GLY A 70 9.08 -2.97 -0.65
N ASP A 71 7.90 -3.57 -0.65
CA ASP A 71 7.38 -4.44 -1.72
C ASP A 71 5.84 -4.42 -1.75
N HIS A 72 5.24 -5.01 -2.80
CA HIS A 72 3.79 -5.10 -2.95
C HIS A 72 3.10 -5.86 -1.79
N GLY A 73 3.84 -6.75 -1.11
CA GLY A 73 3.32 -7.55 0.00
C GLY A 73 3.14 -6.77 1.29
N PHE A 74 3.66 -5.54 1.38
CA PHE A 74 3.61 -4.69 2.57
C PHE A 74 4.11 -5.43 3.83
N SER A 75 5.36 -5.90 3.81
CA SER A 75 5.96 -6.71 4.89
C SER A 75 5.92 -6.08 6.29
N ARG A 76 5.72 -4.77 6.39
CA ARG A 76 5.58 -4.00 7.65
C ARG A 76 4.17 -4.02 8.24
N TRP A 77 3.26 -4.84 7.70
CA TRP A 77 1.85 -4.91 8.12
C TRP A 77 1.65 -4.99 9.64
N GLY A 78 2.47 -5.77 10.33
CA GLY A 78 2.40 -5.95 11.79
C GLY A 78 2.52 -4.64 12.59
N ASP A 79 3.32 -3.68 12.10
CA ASP A 79 3.55 -2.39 12.77
C ASP A 79 2.33 -1.46 12.70
N TYR A 80 1.40 -1.71 11.77
CA TYR A 80 0.24 -0.87 11.51
C TYR A 80 -1.07 -1.45 12.01
N LEU A 81 -1.10 -2.71 12.44
CA LEU A 81 -2.33 -3.44 12.75
C LEU A 81 -3.20 -2.73 13.80
N ASP A 82 -2.61 -2.33 14.94
CA ASP A 82 -3.32 -1.63 16.01
C ASP A 82 -3.94 -0.31 15.50
N ALA A 83 -3.17 0.46 14.72
CA ALA A 83 -3.62 1.72 14.18
C ALA A 83 -4.74 1.53 13.14
N VAL A 84 -4.69 0.46 12.34
CA VAL A 84 -5.74 0.13 11.36
C VAL A 84 -7.02 -0.28 12.06
N ILE A 85 -6.95 -1.10 13.11
CA ILE A 85 -8.11 -1.47 13.93
C ILE A 85 -8.75 -0.23 14.56
N ALA A 86 -7.94 0.67 15.10
CA ALA A 86 -8.42 1.95 15.64
C ALA A 86 -9.06 2.83 14.56
N PHE A 87 -8.44 2.92 13.37
CA PHE A 87 -9.00 3.67 12.23
C PHE A 87 -10.34 3.09 11.75
N ALA A 88 -10.49 1.77 11.77
CA ALA A 88 -11.73 1.08 11.45
C ALA A 88 -12.84 1.28 12.51
N GLY A 89 -12.54 1.95 13.64
CA GLY A 89 -13.48 2.12 14.76
C GLY A 89 -13.74 0.83 15.54
N LEU A 90 -12.83 -0.14 15.46
CA LEU A 90 -12.96 -1.47 16.08
C LEU A 90 -12.07 -1.68 17.31
N GLY A 91 -11.31 -0.65 17.71
CA GLY A 91 -10.51 -0.67 18.94
C GLY A 91 -11.27 -0.13 20.15
N ASP A 92 -10.84 -0.49 21.35
CA ASP A 92 -11.34 0.11 22.59
C ASP A 92 -11.09 1.63 22.61
N ALA A 93 -11.95 2.39 23.31
CA ALA A 93 -11.76 3.83 23.51
C ALA A 93 -10.35 4.10 24.10
N PRO A 94 -9.63 5.15 23.65
CA PRO A 94 -8.26 5.37 24.07
C PRO A 94 -8.16 5.58 25.58
N GLN A 95 -7.30 4.81 26.24
CA GLN A 95 -6.74 5.20 27.54
C GLN A 95 -5.98 6.53 27.36
N PRO A 96 -6.28 7.59 28.14
CA PRO A 96 -5.58 8.86 28.00
C PRO A 96 -4.09 8.66 28.33
N GLY A 97 -3.23 8.72 27.30
CA GLY A 97 -1.77 8.69 27.48
C GLY A 97 -0.95 7.95 26.41
N LYS A 98 -1.57 7.14 25.53
CA LYS A 98 -0.83 6.43 24.46
C LYS A 98 -1.25 6.95 23.09
N ALA A 99 -0.72 8.11 22.70
CA ALA A 99 -0.77 8.49 21.29
C ALA A 99 0.00 7.43 20.49
N ALA A 100 -0.66 6.78 19.53
CA ALA A 100 0.01 5.92 18.57
C ALA A 100 0.87 6.80 17.66
N ALA A 101 2.10 7.08 18.08
CA ALA A 101 3.12 7.59 17.19
C ALA A 101 3.42 6.51 16.15
N ALA A 102 3.26 6.84 14.87
CA ALA A 102 3.87 6.04 13.82
C ALA A 102 5.37 5.90 14.14
N PRO A 103 5.98 4.71 13.97
CA PRO A 103 7.39 4.54 14.28
C PRO A 103 8.22 5.57 13.49
N ALA A 104 9.04 6.33 14.23
CA ALA A 104 9.88 7.35 13.64
C ALA A 104 10.88 6.72 12.67
N ARG A 105 11.09 7.38 11.51
CA ARG A 105 12.10 6.99 10.51
C ARG A 105 13.49 6.90 11.17
N ALA A 106 14.10 5.72 11.16
CA ALA A 106 15.54 5.59 11.36
C ALA A 106 16.24 6.20 10.13
N SER A 107 16.58 7.48 10.21
CA SER A 107 17.51 8.14 9.30
C SER A 107 18.91 8.03 9.90
N GLY A 108 19.62 6.96 9.54
CA GLY A 108 21.03 6.78 9.86
C GLY A 108 21.90 7.11 8.66
N SER A 109 22.19 8.39 8.45
CA SER A 109 23.33 8.80 7.62
C SER A 109 24.60 8.68 8.48
N GLY A 110 25.43 7.68 8.19
CA GLY A 110 26.75 7.50 8.79
C GLY A 110 27.79 7.27 7.69
N SER A 111 28.35 8.37 7.20
CA SER A 111 29.61 8.37 6.45
C SER A 111 30.77 8.04 7.39
N ALA A 112 31.58 7.05 7.04
CA ALA A 112 32.99 7.01 7.36
C ALA A 112 33.72 6.23 6.25
N ALA A 113 34.64 6.93 5.61
CA ALA A 113 35.54 6.43 4.57
C ALA A 113 36.75 5.70 5.17
N ALA A 114 37.43 4.93 4.29
CA ALA A 114 38.85 4.52 4.32
C ALA A 114 39.25 3.53 5.44
N ASP A 115 40.12 2.53 5.27
CA ASP A 115 41.14 2.19 4.26
C ASP A 115 41.60 0.73 4.48
N ASP A 116 42.40 0.21 3.53
CA ASP A 116 43.44 -0.85 3.70
C ASP A 116 43.00 -2.34 3.79
N VAL A 117 43.65 -3.36 3.20
CA VAL A 117 44.72 -3.56 2.20
C VAL A 117 44.86 -5.09 1.99
N HIS A 118 45.25 -5.51 0.80
CA HIS A 118 45.82 -6.84 0.41
C HIS A 118 45.55 -8.09 1.30
N ARG A 119 44.83 -9.09 0.75
CA ARG A 119 45.40 -10.33 0.16
C ARG A 119 44.30 -11.26 -0.33
#